data_AF-A0A2N9M956-F1
#
_entry.id   AF-A0A2N9M956-F1
#
_cell.length_a   1.000
_cell.length_b   1.000
_cell.length_c   1.000
_cell.angle_alpha   90.00
_cell.angle_beta   90.00
_cell.angle_gamma   90.00
#
_symmetry.space_group_name_H-M   'P 1'
#
loop_
_entity.id
_entity.type
_entity.pdbx_description
1 polymer ?
#
loop_
_entity_poly.entity_id
_entity_poly.type
_entity_poly.pdbx_seq_one_letter_code
_entity_poly.pdbx_strand_id
1 'polypeptide(L)'
;MSSPALYLEIIDLAIGDYPGYVADTRHYASITGRPDDVALADAVAKGWARGGKAGLLEGRARSLKAAYDHGSETGFLLGQTLVMLGRPKEALPYFKASLNSRVIILTVMQDCPWAKALAKDPGYAALFAEVRARMHGGYPHSPPVVQVSMRTPN
;
A
#
# COMPACT_ATOMS: atom_id res chain seq x y z
N MET A 1 5.92 -10.39 9.22
CA MET A 1 5.68 -9.49 10.38
C MET A 1 6.14 -8.11 9.98
N SER A 2 5.26 -7.11 9.98
CA SER A 2 5.63 -5.72 9.69
C SER A 2 6.62 -5.26 10.75
N SER A 3 7.84 -4.87 10.34
CA SER A 3 8.81 -4.26 11.25
C SER A 3 8.21 -2.95 11.80
N PRO A 4 8.45 -2.58 13.08
CA PRO A 4 8.03 -1.30 13.66
C PRO A 4 8.33 -0.09 12.77
N ALA A 5 9.43 -0.13 11.99
CA ALA A 5 9.80 0.92 11.04
C ALA A 5 8.77 1.14 9.91
N LEU A 6 8.15 0.07 9.38
CA LEU A 6 7.09 0.19 8.37
C LEU A 6 5.84 0.87 8.96
N TYR A 7 5.58 0.65 10.26
CA TYR A 7 4.44 1.24 10.96
C TYR A 7 4.66 2.73 11.25
N LEU A 8 5.89 3.11 11.63
CA LEU A 8 6.27 4.50 11.87
C LEU A 8 6.32 5.33 10.59
N GLU A 9 6.85 4.79 9.48
CA GLU A 9 6.82 5.43 8.18
C GLU A 9 5.41 5.84 7.73
N ILE A 10 4.41 4.99 8.01
CA ILE A 10 3.01 5.27 7.68
C ILE A 10 2.45 6.40 8.57
N ILE A 11 2.84 6.44 9.85
CA ILE A 11 2.39 7.45 10.81
C ILE A 11 3.02 8.80 10.48
N ASP A 12 4.34 8.88 10.32
CA ASP A 12 5.07 10.12 10.07
C ASP A 12 4.59 10.80 8.78
N LEU A 13 4.40 10.02 7.71
CA LEU A 13 3.85 10.52 6.46
C LEU A 13 2.40 11.02 6.62
N ALA A 14 1.61 10.37 7.47
CA ALA A 14 0.20 10.74 7.72
C ALA A 14 0.05 11.99 8.59
N ILE A 15 0.92 12.18 9.59
CA ILE A 15 0.90 13.38 10.45
C ILE A 15 1.68 14.55 9.83
N GLY A 16 2.40 14.31 8.73
CA GLY A 16 3.14 15.33 8.00
C GLY A 16 4.53 15.62 8.56
N ASP A 17 5.07 14.73 9.40
CA ASP A 17 6.47 14.78 9.83
C ASP A 17 7.39 14.26 8.73
N TYR A 18 7.60 15.08 7.71
CA TYR A 18 8.44 14.73 6.57
C TYR A 18 9.92 14.53 6.94
N PRO A 19 10.53 15.31 7.86
CA PRO A 19 11.86 15.02 8.37
C PRO A 19 11.94 13.66 9.09
N GLY A 20 10.99 13.33 9.97
CA GLY A 20 10.88 12.03 10.63
C GLY A 20 10.75 10.90 9.63
N TYR A 21 9.84 11.02 8.66
CA TYR A 21 9.65 10.06 7.58
C TYR A 21 10.94 9.78 6.80
N VAL A 22 11.73 10.81 6.48
CA VAL A 22 13.02 10.63 5.78
C VAL A 22 14.04 9.88 6.66
N ALA A 23 14.08 10.15 7.96
CA ALA A 23 14.96 9.45 8.89
C ALA A 23 14.57 7.96 9.01
N ASP A 24 13.28 7.69 9.17
CA ASP A 24 12.74 6.34 9.32
C ASP A 24 12.91 5.51 8.04
N THR A 25 12.66 6.09 6.87
CA THR A 25 12.87 5.41 5.59
C THR A 25 14.34 5.01 5.39
N ARG A 26 15.29 5.86 5.81
CA ARG A 26 16.72 5.54 5.78
C ARG A 26 17.08 4.44 6.76
N HIS A 27 16.52 4.50 7.96
CA HIS A 27 16.75 3.46 8.97
C HIS A 27 16.23 2.10 8.49
N TYR A 28 15.02 2.06 7.93
CA TYR A 28 14.45 0.84 7.36
C TYR A 28 15.32 0.28 6.23
N ALA A 29 15.76 1.12 5.30
CA ALA A 29 16.67 0.71 4.22
C ALA A 29 18.01 0.17 4.75
N SER A 30 18.53 0.72 5.85
CA SER A 30 19.77 0.22 6.47
C SER A 30 19.62 -1.16 7.12
N ILE A 31 18.40 -1.51 7.57
CA ILE A 31 18.10 -2.81 8.16
C ILE A 31 17.89 -3.86 7.07
N THR A 32 17.14 -3.52 6.02
CA THR A 32 16.76 -4.50 4.99
C THR A 32 17.83 -4.68 3.92
N GLY A 33 18.57 -3.64 3.59
CA GLY A 33 19.55 -3.62 2.50
C GLY A 33 18.95 -3.90 1.11
N ARG A 34 17.61 -3.95 0.97
CA ARG A 34 16.97 -4.27 -0.31
C ARG A 34 17.15 -3.10 -1.28
N PRO A 35 17.47 -3.35 -2.56
CA PRO A 35 17.72 -2.30 -3.54
C PRO A 35 16.60 -1.24 -3.61
N ASP A 36 15.34 -1.67 -3.54
CA ASP A 36 14.19 -0.76 -3.65
C ASP A 36 13.98 0.08 -2.39
N ASP A 37 14.27 -0.48 -1.20
CA ASP A 37 14.21 0.29 0.05
C ASP A 37 15.32 1.34 0.07
N VAL A 38 16.53 1.00 -0.39
CA VAL A 38 17.65 1.94 -0.54
C VAL A 38 17.31 3.02 -1.56
N ALA A 39 16.78 2.65 -2.73
CA ALA A 39 16.38 3.60 -3.76
C ALA A 39 15.28 4.56 -3.26
N LEU A 40 14.32 4.05 -2.48
CA LEU A 40 13.26 4.84 -1.87
C LEU A 40 13.84 5.85 -0.88
N ALA A 41 14.68 5.40 0.06
CA ALA A 41 15.34 6.26 1.05
C ALA A 41 16.14 7.40 0.40
N ASP A 42 16.87 7.09 -0.68
CA ASP A 42 17.62 8.06 -1.46
C ASP A 42 16.70 9.07 -2.16
N ALA A 43 15.63 8.59 -2.78
CA ALA A 43 14.70 9.43 -3.54
C ALA A 43 13.95 10.40 -2.63
N VAL A 44 13.46 9.95 -1.48
CA VAL A 44 12.72 10.80 -0.52
C VAL A 44 13.63 11.85 0.10
N ALA A 45 14.87 11.49 0.45
CA ALA A 45 15.84 12.42 1.00
C ALA A 45 16.26 13.50 0.00
N LYS A 46 16.62 13.10 -1.23
CA LYS A 46 17.00 14.05 -2.30
C LYS A 46 15.81 14.94 -2.68
N GLY A 47 14.61 14.36 -2.71
CA GLY A 47 13.36 15.08 -2.97
C GLY A 47 13.08 16.14 -1.92
N TRP A 48 13.16 15.77 -0.64
CA TRP A 48 12.98 16.69 0.49
C TRP A 48 13.97 17.85 0.44
N ALA A 49 15.27 17.55 0.26
CA ALA A 49 16.32 18.57 0.22
C ALA A 49 16.15 19.59 -0.92
N ARG A 50 15.56 19.17 -2.06
CA ARG A 50 15.39 20.03 -3.24
C ARG A 50 14.08 20.80 -3.29
N GLY A 51 13.01 20.23 -2.74
CA GLY A 51 11.65 20.74 -2.97
C GLY A 51 10.69 20.53 -1.81
N GLY A 52 11.20 20.26 -0.60
CA GLY A 52 10.38 20.02 0.58
C GLY A 52 9.38 18.88 0.36
N LYS A 53 8.16 19.06 0.86
CA LYS A 53 7.08 18.06 0.76
C LYS A 53 6.82 17.61 -0.68
N ALA A 54 6.70 18.57 -1.61
CA ALA A 54 6.41 18.25 -3.00
C ALA A 54 7.53 17.43 -3.63
N GLY A 55 8.78 17.85 -3.42
CA GLY A 55 9.95 17.12 -3.91
C GLY A 55 10.06 15.70 -3.32
N LEU A 56 9.77 15.54 -2.02
CA LEU A 56 9.73 14.25 -1.34
C LEU A 56 8.69 13.33 -1.96
N LEU A 57 7.43 13.78 -2.09
CA LEU A 57 6.34 12.97 -2.63
C LEU A 57 6.59 12.57 -4.09
N GLU A 58 7.15 13.48 -4.90
CA GLU A 58 7.55 13.18 -6.27
C GLU A 58 8.70 12.16 -6.34
N GLY A 59 9.68 12.27 -5.43
CA GLY A 59 10.74 11.27 -5.29
C GLY A 59 10.20 9.89 -4.90
N ARG A 60 9.33 9.86 -3.90
CA ARG A 60 8.61 8.67 -3.43
C ARG A 60 7.84 8.02 -4.58
N ALA A 61 7.06 8.79 -5.33
CA ALA A 61 6.23 8.27 -6.43
C ALA A 61 7.10 7.61 -7.52
N ARG A 62 8.21 8.23 -7.92
CA ARG A 62 9.11 7.65 -8.94
C ARG A 62 9.75 6.35 -8.47
N SER A 63 10.24 6.31 -7.23
CA SER A 63 10.88 5.11 -6.68
C SER A 63 9.89 3.97 -6.50
N LEU A 64 8.71 4.23 -5.92
CA LEU A 64 7.67 3.23 -5.76
C LEU A 64 7.11 2.74 -7.10
N LYS A 65 7.07 3.59 -8.13
CA LYS A 65 6.71 3.16 -9.47
C LYS A 65 7.72 2.19 -10.07
N ALA A 66 9.02 2.45 -9.92
CA ALA A 66 10.04 1.49 -10.33
C ALA A 66 9.89 0.15 -9.58
N ALA A 67 9.65 0.22 -8.27
CA ALA A 67 9.41 -0.94 -7.41
C ALA A 67 8.16 -1.73 -7.82
N TYR A 68 7.09 -1.04 -8.22
CA TYR A 68 5.89 -1.68 -8.75
C TYR A 68 6.13 -2.33 -10.10
N ASP A 69 6.81 -1.64 -11.02
CA ASP A 69 7.02 -2.09 -12.40
C ASP A 69 7.82 -3.41 -12.47
N HIS A 70 8.71 -3.69 -11.51
CA HIS A 70 9.42 -4.98 -11.42
C HIS A 70 8.90 -5.92 -10.31
N GLY A 71 7.76 -5.60 -9.68
CA GLY A 71 7.01 -6.53 -8.82
C GLY A 71 7.39 -6.59 -7.34
N SER A 72 8.22 -5.68 -6.82
CA SER A 72 8.58 -5.63 -5.39
C SER A 72 7.62 -4.78 -4.55
N GLU A 73 6.78 -3.96 -5.19
CA GLU A 73 5.69 -3.19 -4.57
C GLU A 73 4.32 -3.64 -5.12
N THR A 74 3.28 -3.57 -4.28
CA THR A 74 1.93 -4.07 -4.60
C THR A 74 0.98 -3.02 -5.21
N GLY A 75 1.38 -1.76 -5.22
CA GLY A 75 0.64 -0.61 -5.72
C GLY A 75 0.06 0.28 -4.62
N PHE A 76 -0.03 -0.18 -3.36
CA PHE A 76 -0.68 0.60 -2.31
C PHE A 76 0.07 1.89 -2.00
N LEU A 77 1.39 1.79 -1.78
CA LEU A 77 2.20 2.93 -1.38
C LEU A 77 2.29 3.95 -2.52
N LEU A 78 2.37 3.48 -3.76
CA LEU A 78 2.33 4.33 -4.94
C LEU A 78 0.98 5.06 -5.06
N GLY A 79 -0.13 4.33 -4.92
CA GLY A 79 -1.47 4.91 -4.94
C GLY A 79 -1.65 5.98 -3.87
N GLN A 80 -1.21 5.71 -2.63
CA GLN A 80 -1.24 6.68 -1.53
C GLN A 80 -0.45 7.95 -1.90
N THR A 81 0.77 7.79 -2.42
CA THR A 81 1.62 8.93 -2.81
C THR A 81 0.96 9.78 -3.88
N LEU A 82 0.39 9.16 -4.91
CA LEU A 82 -0.30 9.84 -6.00
C LEU A 82 -1.52 10.62 -5.50
N VAL A 83 -2.30 10.08 -4.54
CA VAL A 83 -3.38 10.84 -3.91
C VAL A 83 -2.84 12.06 -3.16
N MET A 84 -1.76 11.91 -2.39
CA MET A 84 -1.13 13.01 -1.66
C MET A 84 -0.55 14.10 -2.58
N LEU A 85 -0.19 13.75 -3.82
CA LEU A 85 0.20 14.67 -4.88
C LEU A 85 -0.99 15.33 -5.61
N GLY A 86 -2.23 15.01 -5.24
CA GLY A 86 -3.42 15.52 -5.93
C GLY A 86 -3.70 14.81 -7.26
N ARG A 87 -3.20 13.58 -7.45
CA ARG A 87 -3.34 12.76 -8.67
C ARG A 87 -4.21 11.50 -8.43
N PRO A 88 -5.44 11.62 -7.89
CA PRO A 88 -6.25 10.46 -7.52
C PRO A 88 -6.66 9.58 -8.71
N LYS A 89 -6.84 10.16 -9.90
CA LYS A 89 -7.17 9.39 -11.11
C LYS A 89 -6.06 8.41 -11.49
N GLU A 90 -4.80 8.80 -11.28
CA GLU A 90 -3.64 7.95 -11.55
C GLU A 90 -3.42 6.91 -10.45
N ALA A 91 -3.83 7.20 -9.23
CA ALA A 91 -3.70 6.29 -8.09
C ALA A 91 -4.65 5.08 -8.14
N LEU A 92 -5.85 5.25 -8.68
CA LEU A 92 -6.89 4.22 -8.70
C LEU A 92 -6.45 2.84 -9.24
N PRO A 93 -5.77 2.72 -10.41
CA PRO A 93 -5.32 1.41 -10.90
C PRO A 93 -4.37 0.70 -9.93
N TYR A 94 -3.50 1.44 -9.23
CA TYR A 94 -2.56 0.85 -8.26
C TYR A 94 -3.25 0.33 -7.00
N PHE A 95 -4.29 1.01 -6.53
CA PHE A 95 -5.10 0.48 -5.43
C PHE A 95 -5.88 -0.77 -5.82
N LYS A 96 -6.40 -0.83 -7.06
CA LYS A 96 -7.05 -2.04 -7.58
C LYS A 96 -6.06 -3.20 -7.69
N ALA A 97 -4.83 -2.94 -8.13
CA ALA A 97 -3.77 -3.96 -8.17
C ALA A 97 -3.47 -4.50 -6.76
N SER A 98 -3.30 -3.60 -5.79
CA SER A 98 -3.03 -3.98 -4.40
C SER A 98 -4.15 -4.79 -3.74
N LEU A 99 -5.40 -4.55 -4.14
CA LEU A 99 -6.55 -5.35 -3.70
C LEU A 99 -6.43 -6.82 -4.11
N ASN A 100 -5.87 -7.10 -5.30
CA ASN A 100 -5.64 -8.46 -5.78
C ASN A 100 -4.49 -9.15 -5.02
N SER A 101 -3.51 -8.38 -4.55
CA SER A 101 -2.43 -8.86 -3.66
C SER A 101 -2.85 -9.04 -2.20
N ARG A 102 -4.15 -8.88 -1.87
CA ARG A 102 -4.73 -9.06 -0.52
C ARG A 102 -4.10 -8.20 0.56
N VAL A 103 -3.70 -6.97 0.21
CA VAL A 103 -3.08 -6.05 1.16
C VAL A 103 -4.13 -5.56 2.16
N ILE A 104 -3.96 -5.94 3.43
CA ILE A 104 -4.95 -5.69 4.50
C ILE A 104 -5.21 -4.21 4.75
N ILE A 105 -4.25 -3.33 4.45
CA ILE A 105 -4.38 -1.91 4.74
C ILE A 105 -5.42 -1.19 3.86
N LEU A 106 -5.86 -1.81 2.75
CA LEU A 106 -6.99 -1.31 1.97
C LEU A 106 -8.32 -1.32 2.76
N THR A 107 -8.44 -2.16 3.78
CA THR A 107 -9.66 -2.31 4.58
C THR A 107 -9.95 -1.09 5.45
N VAL A 108 -8.89 -0.39 5.89
CA VAL A 108 -8.97 0.83 6.72
C VAL A 108 -8.75 2.12 5.89
N MET A 109 -8.48 1.99 4.59
CA MET A 109 -8.13 3.13 3.72
C MET A 109 -9.21 4.22 3.74
N GLN A 110 -10.49 3.84 3.68
CA GLN A 110 -11.61 4.81 3.65
C GLN A 110 -11.66 5.72 4.89
N ASP A 111 -11.07 5.29 6.00
CA ASP A 111 -11.04 6.03 7.27
C ASP A 111 -9.82 6.96 7.36
N CYS A 112 -8.83 6.80 6.48
CA CYS A 112 -7.64 7.63 6.47
C CYS A 112 -7.96 9.07 6.06
N PRO A 113 -7.38 10.10 6.73
CA PRO A 113 -7.62 11.51 6.39
C PRO A 113 -7.37 11.86 4.92
N TRP A 114 -6.31 11.30 4.33
CA TRP A 114 -5.94 11.52 2.93
C TRP A 114 -6.93 10.89 1.92
N ALA A 115 -7.77 9.95 2.35
CA ALA A 115 -8.69 9.20 1.50
C ALA A 115 -10.16 9.66 1.62
N LYS A 116 -10.51 10.48 2.63
CA LYS A 116 -11.90 10.84 2.94
C LYS A 116 -12.69 11.40 1.74
N ALA A 117 -12.03 12.17 0.87
CA ALA A 117 -12.67 12.77 -0.29
C ALA A 117 -12.83 11.80 -1.48
N LEU A 118 -12.11 10.67 -1.49
CA LEU A 118 -12.08 9.73 -2.61
C LEU A 118 -13.40 9.01 -2.79
N ALA A 119 -14.17 8.78 -1.72
CA ALA A 119 -15.46 8.08 -1.82
C ALA A 119 -16.50 8.80 -2.71
N LYS A 120 -16.28 10.08 -3.03
CA LYS A 120 -17.11 10.84 -3.97
C LYS A 120 -16.83 10.49 -5.44
N ASP A 121 -15.64 9.96 -5.74
CA ASP A 121 -15.30 9.47 -7.07
C ASP A 121 -15.91 8.08 -7.29
N PRO A 122 -16.68 7.85 -8.37
CA PRO A 122 -17.34 6.56 -8.61
C PRO A 122 -16.38 5.38 -8.68
N GLY A 123 -15.17 5.57 -9.21
CA GLY A 123 -14.16 4.51 -9.31
C GLY A 123 -13.66 4.07 -7.94
N TYR A 124 -13.47 5.02 -7.03
CA TYR A 124 -13.12 4.76 -5.64
C TYR A 124 -14.29 4.22 -4.82
N ALA A 125 -15.51 4.72 -5.04
CA ALA A 125 -16.71 4.17 -4.41
C ALA A 125 -16.88 2.68 -4.73
N ALA A 126 -16.67 2.28 -5.99
CA ALA A 126 -16.68 0.89 -6.41
C ALA A 126 -15.57 0.06 -5.74
N LEU A 127 -14.34 0.59 -5.68
CA LEU A 127 -13.22 -0.05 -4.98
C LEU A 127 -13.56 -0.31 -3.50
N PHE A 128 -14.09 0.69 -2.79
CA PHE A 128 -14.46 0.53 -1.37
C PHE A 128 -15.60 -0.46 -1.16
N ALA A 129 -16.58 -0.49 -2.06
CA ALA A 129 -17.64 -1.48 -2.02
C ALA A 129 -17.08 -2.90 -2.18
N GLU A 130 -16.13 -3.11 -3.10
CA GLU A 130 -15.47 -4.40 -3.30
C GLU A 130 -14.64 -4.83 -2.08
N VAL A 131 -13.88 -3.90 -1.48
CA VAL A 131 -13.14 -4.15 -0.23
C VAL A 131 -14.08 -4.63 0.88
N ARG A 132 -15.22 -3.92 1.09
CA ARG A 132 -16.22 -4.33 2.09
C ARG A 132 -16.82 -5.70 1.79
N ALA A 133 -17.16 -5.98 0.53
CA ALA A 133 -17.70 -7.27 0.13
C ALA A 133 -16.72 -8.42 0.45
N ARG A 134 -15.43 -8.23 0.19
CA ARG A 134 -14.38 -9.22 0.53
C ARG A 134 -14.21 -9.41 2.04
N MET A 135 -14.45 -8.37 2.84
CA MET A 135 -14.39 -8.44 4.31
C MET A 135 -15.60 -9.15 4.94
N HIS A 136 -16.80 -8.93 4.40
CA HIS A 136 -18.04 -9.53 4.91
C HIS A 136 -18.36 -10.91 4.31
N GLY A 137 -17.74 -11.28 3.18
CA GLY A 137 -18.03 -12.51 2.43
C GLY A 137 -17.48 -13.81 3.02
N GLY A 138 -16.70 -13.76 4.11
CA GLY A 138 -16.07 -14.95 4.71
C GLY A 138 -15.00 -15.59 3.82
N TYR A 139 -13.98 -16.18 4.45
CA TYR A 139 -13.15 -17.16 3.75
C TYR A 139 -14.08 -18.24 3.18
N PRO A 140 -13.96 -18.67 1.91
CA PRO A 140 -14.58 -19.93 1.53
C PRO A 140 -14.03 -20.99 2.47
N HIS A 141 -14.95 -21.62 3.21
CA HIS A 141 -14.69 -22.86 3.93
C HIS A 141 -14.00 -23.83 2.96
N SER A 142 -13.04 -24.58 3.49
CA SER A 142 -12.18 -25.56 2.82
C SER A 142 -12.75 -26.21 1.56
N PRO A 143 -11.90 -26.59 0.57
CA PRO A 143 -12.36 -27.39 -0.56
C PRO A 143 -13.13 -28.61 -0.05
N PRO A 144 -14.17 -29.08 -0.78
CA PRO A 144 -14.98 -30.20 -0.33
C PRO A 144 -14.05 -31.38 -0.06
N VAL A 145 -14.02 -31.83 1.19
CA VAL A 145 -13.42 -33.12 1.54
C VAL A 145 -14.22 -34.14 0.75
N VAL A 146 -13.60 -34.76 -0.24
CA VAL A 146 -14.16 -35.92 -0.92
C VAL A 146 -14.35 -36.98 0.16
N GLN A 147 -15.59 -37.20 0.59
CA GLN A 147 -15.92 -38.33 1.42
C GLN A 147 -15.71 -39.59 0.57
N VAL A 148 -14.55 -40.22 0.74
CA VAL A 148 -14.34 -41.58 0.29
C VAL A 148 -15.20 -42.47 1.18
N SER A 149 -16.39 -42.83 0.71
CA SER A 149 -17.20 -43.87 1.35
C SER A 149 -16.41 -45.19 1.31
N MET A 150 -15.83 -45.57 2.45
CA MET A 150 -15.35 -46.93 2.65
C MET A 150 -16.56 -47.86 2.77
N ARG A 151 -16.85 -48.61 1.70
CA ARG A 151 -17.69 -49.81 1.79
C ARG A 151 -16.86 -50.90 2.46
N THR A 152 -17.29 -51.33 3.65
CA THR A 152 -16.88 -52.62 4.20
C THR A 152 -17.63 -53.73 3.46
N PRO A 153 -16.97 -54.82 3.03
CA PRO A 153 -17.66 -56.01 2.53
C PRO A 153 -18.30 -56.79 3.68
N ASN A 154 -19.43 -57.43 3.36
CA ASN A 154 -20.15 -58.38 4.21
C ASN A 154 -19.31 -59.62 4.53
#